data_AF-A0A842T018-F1
#
_entry.id   AF-A0A842T018-F1
#
_cell.length_a   1.000
_cell.length_b   1.000
_cell.length_c   1.000
_cell.angle_alpha   90.00
_cell.angle_beta   90.00
_cell.angle_gamma   90.00
#
_symmetry.space_group_name_H-M   'P 1'
#
loop_
_entity.id
_entity.type
_entity.pdbx_description
1 polymer ?
#
loop_
_entity_poly.entity_id
_entity_poly.type
_entity_poly.pdbx_seq_one_letter_code
_entity_poly.pdbx_strand_id
1 'polypeptide(L)'
;MKKNNKKLKPSHYIFAFILILTVLVFFSSLQFNFRYNHNSYESTNPKISAIQGYLNLTNADEINNKMFQHNTTLIIKGELTHPDPIKQNDLKGVEVSLFVNGALTPFNNISTSDPTPKFFIEYTVGLDLDVTTQHKIEANVTEDIGGSIILQNYYMIDVNATSYFDIPSPDRPYIPSEEYIVNGYVKYDYQGGEPIANSQINYNWYNTTDNLSSGSLFSGGDGSIGNIPIPSNIYSNTINLSLNSIEIPGQVISSEFNITNIQIFRNISCTWNLINETSEGQDYTIQGQIWAKNNPSLKIYNRRVNIYYEGEGLIGGTSTDSNGNFSFSYSIPSGTGNRTISVQLVNTGGVFLSNQTLIFITVSNPVLPNPLVITPFQWFFIIGIPIIIGIIAALGIYGYLHYKKEISASRLVNIPLEGKIRNLKILKDSGRIEEALSYLFNAIYVELVAAKYGRKRKINETIRDFAIISVQDFRLDPAKIYPFIQKIEQIIYAQPFKITEEEFYKTIELFSPVYYQLTGYNFVLNF
;
A
#
# COMPACT_ATOMS: atom_id res chain seq x y z
N MET A 1 -27.01 -24.06 19.83
CA MET A 1 -25.95 -23.58 18.91
C MET A 1 -26.59 -22.86 17.73
N LYS A 2 -26.60 -21.52 17.71
CA LYS A 2 -27.12 -20.71 16.59
C LYS A 2 -25.97 -20.40 15.62
N LYS A 3 -26.06 -20.90 14.38
CA LYS A 3 -25.06 -20.71 13.32
C LYS A 3 -25.28 -19.35 12.66
N ASN A 4 -24.37 -18.41 12.92
CA ASN A 4 -24.44 -17.03 12.44
C ASN A 4 -23.81 -16.94 11.04
N ASN A 5 -24.62 -17.00 9.99
CA ASN A 5 -24.18 -16.78 8.61
C ASN A 5 -24.00 -15.28 8.34
N LYS A 6 -22.80 -14.75 8.62
CA LYS A 6 -22.40 -13.42 8.15
C LYS A 6 -22.14 -13.49 6.65
N LYS A 7 -23.00 -12.86 5.85
CA LYS A 7 -22.74 -12.61 4.42
C LYS A 7 -21.52 -11.71 4.30
N LEU A 8 -20.43 -12.22 3.72
CA LEU A 8 -19.23 -11.44 3.43
C LEU A 8 -19.54 -10.33 2.42
N LYS A 9 -19.00 -9.13 2.68
CA LYS A 9 -19.17 -7.95 1.85
C LYS A 9 -18.35 -8.09 0.54
N PRO A 10 -18.86 -7.58 -0.60
CA PRO A 10 -18.21 -7.70 -1.91
C PRO A 10 -16.77 -7.17 -1.97
N SER A 11 -16.39 -6.24 -1.08
CA SER A 11 -15.02 -5.73 -0.97
C SER A 11 -13.98 -6.80 -0.62
N HIS A 12 -14.37 -7.89 0.05
CA HIS A 12 -13.44 -8.95 0.43
C HIS A 12 -13.06 -9.85 -0.75
N TYR A 13 -13.93 -9.98 -1.76
CA TYR A 13 -13.63 -10.72 -2.99
C TYR A 13 -12.61 -9.99 -3.86
N ILE A 14 -12.66 -8.65 -3.90
CA ILE A 14 -11.70 -7.83 -4.65
C ILE A 14 -10.31 -7.97 -4.03
N PHE A 15 -10.21 -7.93 -2.70
CA PHE A 15 -8.92 -8.08 -2.01
C PHE A 15 -8.34 -9.49 -2.18
N ALA A 16 -9.17 -10.54 -2.11
CA ALA A 16 -8.73 -11.91 -2.36
C ALA A 16 -8.29 -12.12 -3.82
N PHE A 17 -8.97 -11.49 -4.78
CA PHE A 17 -8.61 -11.58 -6.20
C PHE A 17 -7.27 -10.88 -6.50
N ILE A 18 -7.02 -9.70 -5.91
CA ILE A 18 -5.74 -8.99 -6.04
C ILE A 18 -4.60 -9.82 -5.44
N LEU A 19 -4.83 -10.47 -4.29
CA LEU A 19 -3.84 -11.33 -3.63
C LEU A 19 -3.51 -12.57 -4.46
N ILE A 20 -4.51 -13.20 -5.10
CA ILE A 20 -4.28 -14.35 -5.99
C ILE A 20 -3.51 -13.91 -7.24
N LEU A 21 -3.82 -12.73 -7.78
CA LEU A 21 -3.14 -12.19 -8.96
C LEU A 21 -1.66 -11.87 -8.68
N THR A 22 -1.34 -11.30 -7.51
CA THR A 22 0.05 -11.02 -7.13
C THR A 22 0.85 -12.30 -6.89
N VAL A 23 0.24 -13.34 -6.29
CA VAL A 23 0.89 -14.65 -6.10
C VAL A 23 1.15 -15.33 -7.45
N LEU A 24 0.23 -15.25 -8.42
CA LEU A 24 0.41 -15.81 -9.76
C LEU A 24 1.54 -15.10 -10.52
N VAL A 25 1.60 -13.77 -10.46
CA VAL A 25 2.68 -12.99 -11.10
C VAL A 25 4.05 -13.36 -10.50
N PHE A 26 4.11 -13.52 -9.18
CA PHE A 26 5.34 -13.91 -8.47
C PHE A 26 5.80 -15.34 -8.85
N PHE A 27 4.88 -16.28 -9.01
CA PHE A 27 5.19 -17.64 -9.48
C PHE A 27 5.64 -17.68 -10.94
N SER A 28 5.07 -16.84 -11.82
CA SER A 28 5.54 -16.74 -13.21
C SER A 28 6.94 -16.12 -13.33
N SER A 29 7.32 -15.18 -12.45
CA SER A 29 8.71 -14.66 -12.42
C SER A 29 9.72 -15.67 -11.88
N LEU A 30 9.29 -16.56 -10.97
CA LEU A 30 10.14 -17.62 -10.41
C LEU A 30 10.42 -18.75 -11.43
N GLN A 31 9.50 -19.00 -12.36
CA GLN A 31 9.69 -19.97 -13.44
C GLN A 31 10.61 -19.47 -14.57
N PHE A 32 10.94 -18.18 -14.62
CA PHE A 32 11.78 -17.60 -15.68
C PHE A 32 13.27 -17.49 -15.35
N ASN A 33 13.68 -17.69 -14.08
CA ASN A 33 15.08 -17.56 -13.63
C ASN A 33 15.77 -18.88 -13.23
N PHE A 34 15.13 -20.02 -13.47
CA PHE A 34 15.77 -21.35 -13.35
C PHE A 34 15.81 -22.07 -14.70
N ARG A 35 16.37 -21.42 -15.73
CA ARG A 35 17.07 -22.16 -16.80
C ARG A 35 18.52 -22.31 -16.40
N TYR A 36 18.73 -23.16 -15.40
CA TYR A 36 20.01 -23.80 -15.18
C TYR A 36 20.31 -24.62 -16.44
N ASN A 37 21.47 -24.37 -17.04
CA ASN A 37 21.94 -25.05 -18.23
C ASN A 37 22.17 -26.53 -17.89
N HIS A 38 21.14 -27.35 -18.03
CA HIS A 38 21.27 -28.81 -18.02
C HIS A 38 21.90 -29.19 -19.35
N ASN A 39 23.24 -29.23 -19.35
CA ASN A 39 23.97 -29.97 -20.36
C ASN A 39 23.43 -31.40 -20.32
N SER A 40 22.78 -31.81 -21.41
CA SER A 40 22.46 -33.19 -21.69
C SER A 40 23.74 -34.00 -21.58
N TYR A 41 23.82 -34.86 -20.58
CA TYR A 41 24.71 -36.02 -20.64
C TYR A 41 24.17 -36.93 -21.74
N GLU A 42 24.61 -36.67 -22.97
CA GLU A 42 24.73 -37.75 -23.95
C GLU A 42 25.67 -38.79 -23.35
N SER A 43 25.11 -39.97 -23.12
CA SER A 43 25.81 -41.22 -22.89
C SER A 43 26.75 -41.49 -24.07
N THR A 44 27.93 -40.87 -24.03
CA THR A 44 29.06 -41.28 -24.85
C THR A 44 29.74 -42.45 -24.13
N ASN A 45 29.98 -43.52 -24.88
CA ASN A 45 30.76 -44.69 -24.46
C ASN A 45 32.01 -44.23 -23.66
N PRO A 46 32.46 -44.99 -22.64
CA PRO A 46 33.66 -44.65 -21.90
C PRO A 46 34.86 -44.64 -22.84
N LYS A 47 35.17 -43.46 -23.41
CA LYS A 47 36.49 -43.18 -23.94
C LYS A 47 37.38 -43.22 -22.70
N ILE A 48 38.14 -44.29 -22.55
CA ILE A 48 39.31 -44.31 -21.68
C ILE A 48 40.14 -43.12 -22.17
N SER A 49 40.04 -41.98 -21.50
CA SER A 49 40.74 -40.78 -21.93
C SER A 49 42.22 -41.05 -21.75
N ALA A 50 42.90 -41.31 -22.86
CA ALA A 50 44.35 -41.37 -22.83
C ALA A 50 44.85 -40.01 -22.32
N ILE A 51 45.78 -40.05 -21.38
CA ILE A 51 46.49 -38.86 -20.91
C ILE A 51 47.31 -38.36 -22.10
N GLN A 52 46.96 -37.19 -22.64
CA GLN A 52 47.62 -36.60 -23.80
C GLN A 52 48.83 -35.76 -23.39
N GLY A 53 48.92 -35.34 -22.12
CA GLY A 53 50.03 -34.54 -21.66
C GLY A 53 49.91 -34.09 -20.22
N TYR A 54 50.97 -33.44 -19.75
CA TYR A 54 51.07 -32.76 -18.49
C TYR A 54 51.30 -31.28 -18.72
N LEU A 55 50.64 -30.44 -17.93
CA LEU A 55 50.84 -28.99 -17.92
C LEU A 55 51.55 -28.60 -16.63
N ASN A 56 52.65 -27.88 -16.74
CA ASN A 56 53.44 -27.41 -15.61
C ASN A 56 53.68 -25.90 -15.69
N LEU A 57 53.40 -25.17 -14.62
CA LEU A 57 53.74 -23.74 -14.49
C LEU A 57 55.17 -23.61 -13.95
N THR A 58 56.02 -22.84 -14.62
CA THR A 58 57.49 -22.91 -14.45
C THR A 58 58.13 -21.75 -13.71
N ASN A 59 57.43 -20.64 -13.46
CA ASN A 59 57.95 -19.48 -12.73
C ASN A 59 57.37 -19.30 -11.33
N ALA A 60 57.31 -20.40 -10.56
CA ALA A 60 56.78 -20.40 -9.20
C ALA A 60 57.48 -19.38 -8.29
N ASP A 61 58.80 -19.22 -8.39
CA ASP A 61 59.59 -18.28 -7.59
C ASP A 61 59.24 -16.81 -7.86
N GLU A 62 58.63 -16.50 -9.01
CA GLU A 62 58.19 -15.16 -9.37
C GLU A 62 56.79 -14.84 -8.83
N ILE A 63 55.92 -15.86 -8.68
CA ILE A 63 54.47 -15.67 -8.53
C ILE A 63 53.87 -16.36 -7.30
N ASN A 64 54.24 -17.60 -7.03
CA ASN A 64 53.56 -18.42 -6.04
C ASN A 64 53.78 -17.89 -4.61
N ASN A 65 52.68 -17.77 -3.87
CA ASN A 65 52.58 -17.19 -2.53
C ASN A 65 53.14 -15.76 -2.45
N LYS A 66 52.94 -14.96 -3.50
CA LYS A 66 53.28 -13.53 -3.50
C LYS A 66 52.05 -12.65 -3.57
N MET A 67 52.26 -11.41 -3.13
CA MET A 67 51.25 -10.36 -3.13
C MET A 67 51.35 -9.52 -4.39
N PHE A 68 50.22 -9.30 -5.03
CA PHE A 68 50.11 -8.46 -6.22
C PHE A 68 48.99 -7.45 -6.07
N GLN A 69 49.23 -6.25 -6.58
CA GLN A 69 48.23 -5.20 -6.53
C GLN A 69 47.19 -5.41 -7.63
N HIS A 70 45.94 -5.05 -7.35
CA HIS A 70 44.91 -4.88 -8.36
C HIS A 70 45.44 -4.10 -9.57
N ASN A 71 45.03 -4.54 -10.77
CA ASN A 71 45.45 -3.99 -12.06
C ASN A 71 46.95 -4.12 -12.39
N THR A 72 47.72 -4.92 -11.64
CA THR A 72 49.09 -5.30 -12.04
C THR A 72 49.06 -6.44 -13.04
N THR A 73 49.95 -6.40 -14.03
CA THR A 73 50.10 -7.48 -15.03
C THR A 73 51.22 -8.42 -14.63
N LEU A 74 50.89 -9.71 -14.53
CA LEU A 74 51.79 -10.83 -14.25
C LEU A 74 52.06 -11.59 -15.54
N ILE A 75 53.25 -12.20 -15.65
CA ILE A 75 53.59 -13.08 -16.77
C ILE A 75 53.59 -14.52 -16.27
N ILE A 76 52.54 -15.29 -16.58
CA ILE A 76 52.44 -16.71 -16.22
C ILE A 76 53.19 -17.54 -17.25
N LYS A 77 54.21 -18.28 -16.82
CA LYS A 77 55.03 -19.13 -17.70
C LYS A 77 54.70 -20.60 -17.44
N GLY A 78 54.61 -21.39 -18.50
CA GLY A 78 54.45 -22.83 -18.35
C GLY A 78 54.90 -23.62 -19.57
N GLU A 79 54.83 -24.93 -19.43
CA GLU A 79 55.24 -25.90 -20.45
C GLU A 79 54.25 -27.06 -20.52
N LEU A 80 54.12 -27.62 -21.72
CA LEU A 80 53.34 -28.82 -22.00
C LEU A 80 54.29 -29.98 -22.29
N THR A 81 54.14 -31.11 -21.60
CA THR A 81 54.97 -32.31 -21.79
C THR A 81 54.10 -33.51 -22.15
N HIS A 82 54.46 -34.22 -23.22
CA HIS A 82 53.78 -35.44 -23.61
C HIS A 82 54.42 -36.65 -22.89
N PRO A 83 53.65 -37.61 -22.33
CA PRO A 83 54.22 -38.78 -21.65
C PRO A 83 55.15 -39.63 -22.55
N ASP A 84 54.85 -39.67 -23.85
CA ASP A 84 55.73 -40.20 -24.90
C ASP A 84 56.50 -39.05 -25.60
N PRO A 85 57.84 -38.96 -25.45
CA PRO A 85 58.66 -37.92 -26.06
C PRO A 85 58.55 -37.82 -27.58
N ILE A 86 58.19 -38.92 -28.28
CA ILE A 86 58.06 -38.94 -29.75
C ILE A 86 56.86 -38.09 -30.20
N LYS A 87 55.82 -38.00 -29.36
CA LYS A 87 54.59 -37.26 -29.61
C LYS A 87 54.60 -35.85 -29.03
N GLN A 88 55.73 -35.36 -28.55
CA GLN A 88 55.86 -34.02 -27.99
C GLN A 88 55.44 -32.90 -28.97
N ASN A 89 55.57 -33.15 -30.28
CA ASN A 89 55.12 -32.23 -31.32
C ASN A 89 53.60 -32.11 -31.42
N ASP A 90 52.83 -33.07 -30.90
CA ASP A 90 51.36 -33.04 -30.94
C ASP A 90 50.79 -31.96 -30.00
N LEU A 91 51.62 -31.45 -29.06
CA LEU A 91 51.25 -30.39 -28.12
C LEU A 91 51.67 -28.98 -28.58
N LYS A 92 52.14 -28.84 -29.83
CA LYS A 92 52.51 -27.54 -30.42
C LYS A 92 51.29 -26.83 -31.00
N GLY A 93 51.20 -25.53 -30.79
CA GLY A 93 50.08 -24.75 -31.32
C GLY A 93 48.79 -24.93 -30.51
N VAL A 94 48.87 -25.58 -29.35
CA VAL A 94 47.74 -25.83 -28.45
C VAL A 94 47.42 -24.56 -27.68
N GLU A 95 46.15 -24.17 -27.64
CA GLU A 95 45.67 -23.05 -26.84
C GLU A 95 45.63 -23.42 -25.35
N VAL A 96 46.34 -22.63 -24.54
CA VAL A 96 46.32 -22.71 -23.08
C VAL A 96 45.61 -21.48 -22.53
N SER A 97 44.61 -21.69 -21.67
CA SER A 97 43.86 -20.63 -21.01
C SER A 97 44.10 -20.66 -19.49
N LEU A 98 43.99 -19.49 -18.85
CA LEU A 98 44.08 -19.38 -17.39
C LEU A 98 42.71 -19.47 -16.71
N PHE A 99 42.73 -20.07 -15.52
CA PHE A 99 41.60 -20.15 -14.61
C PHE A 99 41.99 -19.53 -13.27
N VAL A 100 41.15 -18.65 -12.75
CA VAL A 100 41.34 -18.02 -11.43
C VAL A 100 40.19 -18.44 -10.54
N ASN A 101 40.50 -19.07 -9.41
CA ASN A 101 39.50 -19.69 -8.52
C ASN A 101 38.52 -20.63 -9.26
N GLY A 102 39.01 -21.32 -10.31
CA GLY A 102 38.23 -22.21 -11.15
C GLY A 102 37.37 -21.52 -12.22
N ALA A 103 37.35 -20.19 -12.29
CA ALA A 103 36.68 -19.44 -13.35
C ALA A 103 37.62 -19.21 -14.55
N LEU A 104 37.16 -19.51 -15.76
CA LEU A 104 37.92 -19.24 -16.99
C LEU A 104 38.11 -17.74 -17.19
N THR A 105 39.35 -17.32 -17.42
CA THR A 105 39.70 -15.93 -17.74
C THR A 105 39.78 -15.72 -19.25
N PRO A 106 39.70 -14.47 -19.75
CA PRO A 106 39.87 -14.18 -21.18
C PRO A 106 41.34 -14.29 -21.65
N PHE A 107 42.29 -14.60 -20.76
CA PHE A 107 43.71 -14.64 -21.07
C PHE A 107 44.12 -16.04 -21.54
N ASN A 108 44.65 -16.10 -22.76
CA ASN A 108 45.14 -17.32 -23.39
C ASN A 108 46.47 -17.08 -24.11
N ASN A 109 47.18 -18.16 -24.43
CA ASN A 109 48.28 -18.13 -25.37
C ASN A 109 48.39 -19.50 -26.07
N ILE A 110 49.00 -19.50 -27.25
CA ILE A 110 49.32 -20.66 -28.06
C ILE A 110 50.72 -21.15 -27.68
N SER A 111 50.87 -22.45 -27.46
CA SER A 111 52.16 -23.06 -27.14
C SER A 111 53.19 -22.91 -28.28
N THR A 112 54.45 -22.60 -27.94
CA THR A 112 55.53 -22.36 -28.91
C THR A 112 55.92 -23.63 -29.67
N SER A 113 56.55 -23.45 -30.84
CA SER A 113 57.05 -24.54 -31.70
C SER A 113 58.37 -25.17 -31.23
N ASP A 114 58.81 -24.88 -30.01
CA ASP A 114 60.03 -25.37 -29.39
C ASP A 114 60.00 -26.89 -29.12
N PRO A 115 61.16 -27.54 -28.91
CA PRO A 115 61.21 -28.97 -28.55
C PRO A 115 60.47 -29.31 -27.25
N THR A 116 60.30 -28.34 -26.35
CA THR A 116 59.29 -28.37 -25.28
C THR A 116 58.34 -27.18 -25.50
N PRO A 117 57.07 -27.40 -25.88
CA PRO A 117 56.11 -26.33 -26.10
C PRO A 117 55.91 -25.52 -24.82
N LYS A 118 56.29 -24.24 -24.87
CA LYS A 118 56.16 -23.28 -23.76
C LYS A 118 55.04 -22.30 -24.05
N PHE A 119 54.49 -21.69 -23.01
CA PHE A 119 53.51 -20.61 -23.15
C PHE A 119 53.78 -19.49 -22.14
N PHE A 120 53.32 -18.28 -22.48
CA PHE A 120 53.49 -17.07 -21.68
C PHE A 120 52.18 -16.29 -21.67
N ILE A 121 51.41 -16.31 -20.58
CA ILE A 121 50.12 -15.62 -20.53
C ILE A 121 50.28 -14.35 -19.70
N GLU A 122 50.01 -13.20 -20.30
CA GLU A 122 49.91 -11.92 -19.58
C GLU A 122 48.56 -11.88 -18.86
N TYR A 123 48.60 -11.89 -17.53
CA TYR A 123 47.43 -11.91 -16.68
C TYR A 123 47.36 -10.62 -15.86
N THR A 124 46.31 -9.83 -16.05
CA THR A 124 46.06 -8.65 -15.21
C THR A 124 45.21 -9.04 -14.01
N VAL A 125 45.69 -8.77 -12.79
CA VAL A 125 44.97 -9.02 -11.54
C VAL A 125 43.65 -8.23 -11.55
N GLY A 126 42.53 -8.96 -11.57
CA GLY A 126 41.19 -8.38 -11.64
C GLY A 126 40.84 -7.55 -10.41
N LEU A 127 40.00 -6.52 -10.61
CA LEU A 127 39.48 -5.67 -9.53
C LEU A 127 38.39 -6.36 -8.69
N ASP A 128 37.91 -7.52 -9.15
CA ASP A 128 36.91 -8.36 -8.52
C ASP A 128 37.51 -9.42 -7.58
N LEU A 129 38.84 -9.51 -7.50
CA LEU A 129 39.50 -10.40 -6.57
C LEU A 129 39.44 -9.84 -5.14
N ASP A 130 39.16 -10.73 -4.19
CA ASP A 130 38.98 -10.40 -2.78
C ASP A 130 40.34 -10.28 -2.07
N VAL A 131 40.69 -9.05 -1.69
CA VAL A 131 41.94 -8.73 -0.97
C VAL A 131 42.08 -9.41 0.40
N THR A 132 41.03 -10.07 0.91
CA THR A 132 41.05 -10.80 2.18
C THR A 132 41.34 -12.28 2.03
N THR A 133 41.35 -12.79 0.79
CA THR A 133 41.53 -14.22 0.51
C THR A 133 42.68 -14.47 -0.46
N GLN A 134 43.24 -15.68 -0.38
CA GLN A 134 44.25 -16.12 -1.33
C GLN A 134 43.57 -16.70 -2.58
N HIS A 135 44.09 -16.35 -3.76
CA HIS A 135 43.53 -16.75 -5.05
C HIS A 135 44.37 -17.82 -5.73
N LYS A 136 43.70 -18.83 -6.29
CA LYS A 136 44.34 -19.93 -7.01
C LYS A 136 44.38 -19.63 -8.51
N ILE A 137 45.57 -19.67 -9.11
CA ILE A 137 45.79 -19.56 -10.55
C ILE A 137 46.16 -20.93 -11.11
N GLU A 138 45.37 -21.38 -12.07
CA GLU A 138 45.56 -22.63 -12.81
C GLU A 138 45.62 -22.34 -14.31
N ALA A 139 46.25 -23.24 -15.06
CA ALA A 139 46.19 -23.23 -16.51
C ALA A 139 45.59 -24.54 -17.00
N ASN A 140 44.85 -24.49 -18.09
CA ASN A 140 44.31 -25.68 -18.73
C ASN A 140 44.24 -25.50 -20.24
N VAL A 141 44.22 -26.61 -20.95
CA VAL A 141 43.96 -26.64 -22.39
C VAL A 141 42.45 -26.69 -22.60
N THR A 142 41.91 -25.73 -23.34
CA THR A 142 40.46 -25.58 -23.57
C THR A 142 39.99 -26.20 -24.88
N GLU A 143 40.91 -26.48 -25.81
CA GLU A 143 40.64 -27.19 -27.05
C GLU A 143 40.51 -28.72 -26.86
N ASP A 144 39.69 -29.36 -27.70
CA ASP A 144 39.58 -30.82 -27.71
C ASP A 144 40.77 -31.44 -28.47
N ILE A 145 41.78 -31.87 -27.71
CA ILE A 145 42.96 -32.56 -28.23
C ILE A 145 42.81 -34.10 -28.24
N GLY A 146 41.59 -34.62 -28.08
CA GLY A 146 41.34 -36.07 -28.10
C GLY A 146 41.79 -36.83 -26.85
N GLY A 147 41.93 -36.15 -25.71
CA GLY A 147 42.17 -36.76 -24.40
C GLY A 147 42.41 -35.73 -23.31
N SER A 148 42.95 -36.15 -22.15
CA SER A 148 43.05 -35.29 -20.97
C SER A 148 44.47 -34.75 -20.75
N ILE A 149 44.58 -33.47 -20.41
CA ILE A 149 45.80 -32.86 -19.87
C ILE A 149 45.73 -32.90 -18.34
N ILE A 150 46.81 -33.32 -17.69
CA ILE A 150 46.94 -33.31 -16.23
C ILE A 150 47.73 -32.08 -15.80
N LEU A 151 47.09 -31.20 -15.04
CA LEU A 151 47.77 -30.09 -14.38
C LEU A 151 48.66 -30.59 -13.25
N GLN A 152 49.95 -30.26 -13.28
CA GLN A 152 50.93 -30.72 -12.28
C GLN A 152 51.02 -29.80 -11.07
N ASN A 153 50.81 -28.50 -11.25
CA ASN A 153 50.89 -27.51 -10.19
C ASN A 153 49.97 -26.31 -10.46
N TYR A 154 49.83 -25.46 -9.45
CA TYR A 154 49.07 -24.22 -9.51
C TYR A 154 49.82 -23.16 -8.71
N TYR A 155 49.47 -21.89 -8.91
CA TYR A 155 49.95 -20.81 -8.06
C TYR A 155 48.87 -20.36 -7.10
N MET A 156 49.29 -19.96 -5.91
CA MET A 156 48.48 -19.16 -5.01
C MET A 156 49.01 -17.73 -5.02
N ILE A 157 48.14 -16.73 -5.10
CA ILE A 157 48.52 -15.33 -4.99
C ILE A 157 47.68 -14.64 -3.92
N ASP A 158 48.28 -13.71 -3.20
CA ASP A 158 47.56 -12.76 -2.37
C ASP A 158 47.36 -11.47 -3.17
N VAL A 159 46.27 -10.76 -2.90
CA VAL A 159 45.92 -9.57 -3.65
C VAL A 159 45.76 -8.39 -2.70
N ASN A 160 46.29 -7.23 -3.09
CA ASN A 160 46.06 -5.98 -2.36
C ASN A 160 45.48 -4.89 -3.28
N ALA A 161 44.83 -3.91 -2.67
CA ALA A 161 44.17 -2.80 -3.35
C ALA A 161 44.64 -1.46 -2.76
N THR A 162 44.45 -0.38 -3.51
CA THR A 162 44.61 0.98 -2.95
C THR A 162 43.29 1.45 -2.39
N SER A 163 43.28 2.13 -1.25
CA SER A 163 42.06 2.81 -0.79
C SER A 163 41.71 4.00 -1.71
N TYR A 164 40.43 4.29 -1.85
CA TYR A 164 39.90 5.37 -2.68
C TYR A 164 38.81 6.11 -1.93
N PHE A 165 38.92 7.44 -1.86
CA PHE A 165 37.89 8.30 -1.27
C PHE A 165 36.91 8.79 -2.35
N ASP A 166 35.66 8.33 -2.29
CA ASP A 166 34.55 8.78 -3.12
C ASP A 166 33.73 9.82 -2.35
N ILE A 167 34.20 11.08 -2.38
CA ILE A 167 33.63 12.18 -1.59
C ILE A 167 33.24 13.33 -2.53
N PRO A 168 31.97 13.80 -2.47
CA PRO A 168 31.54 14.95 -3.26
C PRO A 168 32.17 16.25 -2.76
N SER A 169 32.12 17.30 -3.58
CA SER A 169 32.52 18.63 -3.16
C SER A 169 31.62 19.17 -2.02
N PRO A 170 32.13 20.07 -1.16
CA PRO A 170 31.32 20.70 -0.11
C PRO A 170 30.02 21.28 -0.64
N ASP A 171 28.93 21.03 0.08
CA ASP A 171 27.56 21.27 -0.38
C ASP A 171 26.90 22.53 0.22
N ARG A 172 27.57 23.17 1.19
CA ARG A 172 27.11 24.37 1.90
C ARG A 172 28.22 25.04 2.74
N PRO A 173 28.04 26.29 3.17
CA PRO A 173 28.86 26.90 4.20
C PRO A 173 28.50 26.36 5.60
N TYR A 174 29.49 26.35 6.49
CA TYR A 174 29.38 25.83 7.85
C TYR A 174 29.73 26.90 8.90
N ILE A 175 29.38 26.66 10.16
CA ILE A 175 29.89 27.48 11.28
C ILE A 175 30.89 26.68 12.11
N PRO A 176 31.77 27.34 12.89
CA PRO A 176 32.62 26.65 13.86
C PRO A 176 31.78 25.79 14.82
N SER A 177 32.36 24.67 15.28
CA SER A 177 31.72 23.68 16.16
C SER A 177 30.58 22.86 15.52
N GLU A 178 30.21 23.08 14.26
CA GLU A 178 29.28 22.17 13.56
C GLU A 178 29.93 20.83 13.21
N GLU A 179 29.10 19.85 12.92
CA GLU A 179 29.51 18.64 12.23
C GLU A 179 29.56 18.86 10.71
N TYR A 180 30.73 18.66 10.13
CA TYR A 180 30.91 18.56 8.68
C TYR A 180 30.37 17.21 8.19
N ILE A 181 29.39 17.26 7.29
CA ILE A 181 28.79 16.06 6.72
C ILE A 181 29.57 15.72 5.45
N VAL A 182 30.41 14.69 5.52
CA VAL A 182 31.29 14.30 4.40
C VAL A 182 30.49 13.72 3.23
N ASN A 183 29.38 13.01 3.49
CA ASN A 183 28.54 12.36 2.47
C ASN A 183 29.35 11.56 1.44
N GLY A 184 30.33 10.77 1.90
CA GLY A 184 31.20 10.00 1.03
C GLY A 184 31.60 8.65 1.60
N TYR A 185 32.36 7.89 0.81
CA TYR A 185 32.73 6.51 1.10
C TYR A 185 34.23 6.30 0.93
N VAL A 186 34.78 5.33 1.65
CA VAL A 186 36.09 4.73 1.36
C VAL A 186 35.88 3.38 0.68
N LYS A 187 36.51 3.20 -0.49
CA LYS A 187 36.34 2.04 -1.39
C LYS A 187 37.69 1.50 -1.84
N TYR A 188 37.71 0.32 -2.44
CA TYR A 188 38.89 -0.23 -3.11
C TYR A 188 39.05 0.38 -4.51
N ASP A 189 40.26 0.85 -4.80
CA ASP A 189 40.84 1.31 -6.08
C ASP A 189 40.17 2.49 -6.81
N TYR A 190 38.84 2.54 -6.88
CA TYR A 190 38.11 3.51 -7.69
C TYR A 190 36.67 3.75 -7.18
N GLN A 191 35.97 4.70 -7.80
CA GLN A 191 34.62 5.13 -7.42
C GLN A 191 33.57 4.01 -7.39
N GLY A 192 33.71 3.00 -8.25
CA GLY A 192 32.79 1.86 -8.34
C GLY A 192 33.26 0.62 -7.58
N GLY A 193 34.38 0.69 -6.86
CA GLY A 193 34.90 -0.44 -6.11
C GLY A 193 34.07 -0.78 -4.87
N GLU A 194 34.33 -1.97 -4.34
CA GLU A 194 33.70 -2.46 -3.11
C GLU A 194 34.07 -1.57 -1.90
N PRO A 195 33.18 -1.43 -0.92
CA PRO A 195 33.42 -0.58 0.24
C PRO A 195 34.45 -1.18 1.22
N ILE A 196 35.28 -0.33 1.83
CA ILE A 196 36.21 -0.74 2.89
C ILE A 196 35.53 -0.53 4.25
N ALA A 197 35.02 -1.62 4.83
CA ALA A 197 34.28 -1.59 6.08
C ALA A 197 35.20 -1.43 7.32
N ASN A 198 34.74 -0.68 8.32
CA ASN A 198 35.41 -0.52 9.62
C ASN A 198 36.89 -0.11 9.53
N SER A 199 37.27 0.62 8.47
CA SER A 199 38.63 1.13 8.28
C SER A 199 38.83 2.39 9.09
N GLN A 200 39.97 2.49 9.78
CA GLN A 200 40.34 3.73 10.46
C GLN A 200 40.71 4.80 9.42
N ILE A 201 40.10 5.98 9.56
CA ILE A 201 40.35 7.16 8.76
C ILE A 201 40.83 8.26 9.72
N ASN A 202 42.07 8.68 9.53
CA ASN A 202 42.61 9.85 10.20
C ASN A 202 42.19 11.10 9.44
N TYR A 203 41.86 12.15 10.15
CA TYR A 203 41.50 13.43 9.55
C TYR A 203 42.28 14.56 10.18
N ASN A 204 42.53 15.60 9.38
CA ASN A 204 43.29 16.76 9.78
C ASN A 204 42.64 18.04 9.20
N TRP A 205 42.18 18.92 10.07
CA TRP A 205 41.69 20.25 9.71
C TRP A 205 42.87 21.21 9.61
N TYR A 206 42.98 21.92 8.50
CA TYR A 206 44.05 22.87 8.29
C TYR A 206 43.56 24.11 7.53
N ASN A 207 44.30 25.20 7.64
CA ASN A 207 44.15 26.36 6.76
C ASN A 207 45.43 26.51 5.92
N THR A 208 45.64 27.66 5.27
CA THR A 208 46.83 27.88 4.43
C THR A 208 48.15 27.88 5.19
N THR A 209 48.14 28.15 6.50
CA THR A 209 49.35 28.38 7.31
C THR A 209 49.54 27.36 8.42
N ASP A 210 48.46 26.82 8.97
CA ASP A 210 48.47 26.11 10.25
C ASP A 210 47.59 24.87 10.23
N ASN A 211 48.03 23.87 10.98
CA ASN A 211 47.20 22.75 11.39
C ASN A 211 46.29 23.17 12.55
N LEU A 212 44.98 22.97 12.40
CA LEU A 212 43.97 23.44 13.36
C LEU A 212 43.62 22.34 14.37
N SER A 213 43.43 21.11 13.90
CA SER A 213 43.11 19.95 14.75
C SER A 213 43.20 18.65 13.96
N SER A 214 43.46 17.54 14.62
CA SER A 214 43.40 16.20 14.04
C SER A 214 42.53 15.25 14.87
N GLY A 215 42.11 14.17 14.25
CA GLY A 215 41.38 13.09 14.92
C GLY A 215 41.31 11.84 14.04
N SER A 216 40.49 10.89 14.46
CA SER A 216 40.23 9.67 13.69
C SER A 216 38.80 9.19 13.89
N LEU A 217 38.30 8.47 12.90
CA LEU A 217 37.01 7.79 12.93
C LEU A 217 37.13 6.44 12.21
N PHE A 218 36.10 5.60 12.32
CA PHE A 218 36.00 4.37 11.55
C PHE A 218 34.92 4.52 10.47
N SER A 219 35.17 3.98 9.28
CA SER A 219 34.14 3.87 8.24
C SER A 219 33.03 2.92 8.69
N GLY A 220 31.81 3.13 8.18
CA GLY A 220 30.68 2.22 8.36
C GLY A 220 30.90 0.87 7.70
N GLY A 221 29.98 -0.07 7.94
CA GLY A 221 30.01 -1.40 7.30
C GLY A 221 29.87 -1.36 5.76
N ASP A 222 29.33 -0.27 5.23
CA ASP A 222 29.20 0.05 3.82
C ASP A 222 30.29 0.99 3.32
N GLY A 223 31.36 1.21 4.11
CA GLY A 223 32.44 2.14 3.78
C GLY A 223 32.07 3.61 3.97
N SER A 224 30.88 3.95 4.47
CA SER A 224 30.46 5.34 4.69
C SER A 224 31.36 6.07 5.69
N ILE A 225 31.64 7.35 5.42
CA ILE A 225 32.45 8.20 6.28
C ILE A 225 31.54 9.00 7.19
N GLY A 226 31.74 8.87 8.51
CA GLY A 226 30.97 9.59 9.52
C GLY A 226 31.19 11.10 9.50
N ASN A 227 30.33 11.81 10.23
CA ASN A 227 30.46 13.26 10.41
C ASN A 227 31.73 13.63 11.16
N ILE A 228 32.37 14.72 10.76
CA ILE A 228 33.61 15.20 11.38
C ILE A 228 33.36 16.55 12.06
N PRO A 229 33.64 16.70 13.37
CA PRO A 229 33.44 17.97 14.05
C PRO A 229 34.40 19.04 13.53
N ILE A 230 33.86 20.21 13.19
CA ILE A 230 34.60 21.39 12.79
C ILE A 230 35.15 22.08 14.06
N PRO A 231 36.44 22.42 14.12
CA PRO A 231 37.03 23.11 15.27
C PRO A 231 36.29 24.41 15.65
N SER A 232 36.23 24.71 16.94
CA SER A 232 35.53 25.90 17.46
C SER A 232 36.34 27.20 17.31
N ASN A 233 37.66 27.08 17.24
CA ASN A 233 38.64 28.19 17.25
C ASN A 233 39.08 28.65 15.84
N ILE A 234 38.20 28.56 14.84
CA ILE A 234 38.55 28.84 13.42
C ILE A 234 38.35 30.30 13.04
N TYR A 235 39.41 31.08 12.90
CA TYR A 235 39.31 32.50 12.53
C TYR A 235 39.28 32.75 11.01
N SER A 236 39.59 31.74 10.19
CA SER A 236 39.54 31.84 8.73
C SER A 236 38.11 31.71 8.20
N ASN A 237 37.83 32.38 7.07
CA ASN A 237 36.58 32.22 6.33
C ASN A 237 36.55 30.96 5.46
N THR A 238 37.70 30.30 5.29
CA THR A 238 37.84 29.01 4.59
C THR A 238 38.78 28.08 5.34
N ILE A 239 38.45 26.80 5.35
CA ILE A 239 39.28 25.73 5.90
C ILE A 239 39.34 24.56 4.92
N ASN A 240 40.30 23.67 5.15
CA ASN A 240 40.48 22.45 4.39
C ASN A 240 40.47 21.26 5.35
N LEU A 241 40.13 20.10 4.82
CA LEU A 241 40.09 18.83 5.53
C LEU A 241 40.88 17.79 4.74
N SER A 242 41.96 17.29 5.33
CA SER A 242 42.73 16.15 4.81
C SER A 242 42.22 14.89 5.47
N LEU A 243 41.97 13.86 4.67
CA LEU A 243 41.58 12.53 5.11
C LEU A 243 42.66 11.55 4.68
N ASN A 244 43.05 10.65 5.57
CA ASN A 244 44.07 9.64 5.32
C ASN A 244 43.57 8.30 5.85
N SER A 245 43.43 7.32 4.97
CA SER A 245 43.09 5.95 5.36
C SER A 245 44.33 5.24 5.91
N ILE A 246 44.20 4.47 6.99
CA ILE A 246 45.33 3.67 7.48
C ILE A 246 45.54 2.45 6.58
N GLU A 247 46.82 2.12 6.34
CA GLU A 247 47.19 0.89 5.65
C GLU A 247 46.69 -0.33 6.43
N ILE A 248 46.01 -1.25 5.74
CA ILE A 248 45.68 -2.56 6.29
C ILE A 248 46.76 -3.52 5.78
N PRO A 249 47.70 -3.97 6.65
CA PRO A 249 48.88 -4.70 6.22
C PRO A 249 48.52 -5.88 5.33
N GLY A 250 49.05 -5.87 4.11
CA GLY A 250 48.86 -6.93 3.14
C GLY A 250 47.51 -6.97 2.41
N GLN A 251 46.63 -5.99 2.64
CA GLN A 251 45.31 -5.93 1.98
C GLN A 251 45.07 -4.58 1.31
N VAL A 252 45.36 -3.47 2.02
CA VAL A 252 44.98 -2.13 1.59
C VAL A 252 46.13 -1.16 1.76
N ILE A 253 46.53 -0.55 0.65
CA ILE A 253 47.47 0.55 0.62
C ILE A 253 46.73 1.86 0.97
N SER A 254 47.34 2.67 1.82
CA SER A 254 46.77 3.95 2.25
C SER A 254 46.70 4.98 1.11
N SER A 255 45.69 5.84 1.19
CA SER A 255 45.51 7.00 0.31
C SER A 255 45.21 8.25 1.14
N GLU A 256 45.41 9.42 0.52
CA GLU A 256 45.07 10.71 1.09
C GLU A 256 44.08 11.43 0.17
N PHE A 257 43.08 12.10 0.76
CA PHE A 257 42.13 12.93 0.04
C PHE A 257 41.95 14.28 0.73
N ASN A 258 42.01 15.36 -0.06
CA ASN A 258 41.95 16.73 0.44
C ASN A 258 40.68 17.42 -0.02
N ILE A 259 39.79 17.72 0.92
CA ILE A 259 38.62 18.59 0.71
C ILE A 259 39.07 20.03 0.97
N THR A 260 39.00 20.87 -0.06
CA THR A 260 39.49 22.25 0.02
C THR A 260 38.35 23.27 -0.03
N ASN A 261 38.63 24.49 0.44
CA ASN A 261 37.73 25.64 0.37
C ASN A 261 36.38 25.45 1.07
N ILE A 262 36.34 24.73 2.18
CA ILE A 262 35.15 24.62 3.02
C ILE A 262 34.88 26.00 3.64
N GLN A 263 33.76 26.61 3.26
CA GLN A 263 33.42 27.97 3.65
C GLN A 263 32.90 28.01 5.09
N ILE A 264 33.46 28.92 5.90
CA ILE A 264 33.11 29.12 7.30
C ILE A 264 32.54 30.52 7.51
N PHE A 265 31.45 30.61 8.27
CA PHE A 265 30.87 31.86 8.73
C PHE A 265 30.53 31.79 10.21
N ARG A 266 30.36 32.96 10.85
CA ARG A 266 30.13 33.05 12.32
C ARG A 266 28.84 33.72 12.71
N ASN A 267 28.25 34.47 11.78
CA ASN A 267 27.01 35.19 12.00
C ASN A 267 26.32 35.43 10.66
N ILE A 268 25.03 35.71 10.70
CA ILE A 268 24.20 35.89 9.51
C ILE A 268 23.67 37.32 9.41
N SER A 269 23.44 37.75 8.18
CA SER A 269 22.64 38.92 7.82
C SER A 269 21.56 38.48 6.85
N CYS A 270 20.43 39.19 6.83
CA CYS A 270 19.30 38.88 5.95
C CYS A 270 18.80 40.15 5.25
N THR A 271 18.60 40.08 3.93
CA THR A 271 17.78 41.06 3.20
C THR A 271 16.39 40.50 3.23
N TRP A 272 15.47 41.28 3.76
CA TRP A 272 14.07 40.93 3.83
C TRP A 272 13.35 41.52 2.63
N ASN A 273 12.65 40.68 1.87
CA ASN A 273 11.78 41.11 0.78
C ASN A 273 10.35 41.13 1.33
N LEU A 274 10.11 42.03 2.27
CA LEU A 274 8.83 42.16 2.99
C LEU A 274 8.02 43.34 2.46
N ILE A 275 6.70 43.16 2.40
CA ILE A 275 5.77 44.29 2.37
C ILE A 275 5.66 44.80 3.81
N ASN A 276 5.95 46.08 4.02
CA ASN A 276 6.06 46.69 5.36
C ASN A 276 4.74 46.69 6.15
N GLU A 277 3.61 46.53 5.46
CA GLU A 277 2.27 46.56 6.05
C GLU A 277 1.46 45.35 5.59
N THR A 278 0.78 44.70 6.53
CA THR A 278 -0.19 43.62 6.27
C THR A 278 -1.34 43.70 7.27
N SER A 279 -2.38 42.89 7.09
CA SER A 279 -3.53 42.84 7.98
C SER A 279 -3.63 41.52 8.75
N GLU A 280 -4.27 41.57 9.91
CA GLU A 280 -4.60 40.37 10.70
C GLU A 280 -5.38 39.34 9.86
N GLY A 281 -5.04 38.05 10.00
CA GLY A 281 -5.70 36.95 9.30
C GLY A 281 -5.36 36.82 7.82
N GLN A 282 -4.58 37.75 7.25
CA GLN A 282 -4.13 37.67 5.86
C GLN A 282 -2.96 36.69 5.72
N ASP A 283 -2.98 35.89 4.66
CA ASP A 283 -1.82 35.08 4.25
C ASP A 283 -0.69 36.00 3.80
N TYR A 284 0.48 35.80 4.41
CA TYR A 284 1.67 36.59 4.18
C TYR A 284 2.85 35.70 3.85
N THR A 285 3.60 36.06 2.82
CA THR A 285 4.80 35.30 2.42
C THR A 285 6.06 36.05 2.84
N ILE A 286 6.76 35.47 3.81
CA ILE A 286 8.04 35.93 4.31
C ILE A 286 9.11 35.46 3.34
N GLN A 287 9.80 36.39 2.71
CA GLN A 287 10.90 36.11 1.80
C GLN A 287 12.16 36.87 2.21
N GLY A 288 13.30 36.25 1.97
CA GLY A 288 14.57 36.91 2.19
C GLY A 288 15.74 36.15 1.60
N GLN A 289 16.91 36.78 1.66
CA GLN A 289 18.19 36.18 1.30
C GLN A 289 19.13 36.25 2.49
N ILE A 290 19.80 35.14 2.81
CA ILE A 290 20.73 35.04 3.94
C ILE A 290 22.17 34.96 3.42
N TRP A 291 23.06 35.71 4.06
CA TRP A 291 24.51 35.67 3.80
C TRP A 291 25.30 35.84 5.10
N ALA A 292 26.60 35.56 5.05
CA ALA A 292 27.49 35.73 6.19
C ALA A 292 27.62 37.21 6.57
N LYS A 293 27.42 37.53 7.86
CA LYS A 293 27.57 38.91 8.36
C LYS A 293 28.98 39.44 8.02
N ASN A 294 29.04 40.66 7.49
CA ASN A 294 30.26 41.31 6.99
C ASN A 294 30.86 40.70 5.70
N ASN A 295 30.22 39.69 5.09
CA ASN A 295 30.63 39.14 3.80
C ASN A 295 29.41 38.82 2.89
N PRO A 296 28.83 39.82 2.21
CA PRO A 296 27.64 39.66 1.38
C PRO A 296 27.77 38.70 0.18
N SER A 297 29.00 38.40 -0.25
CA SER A 297 29.25 37.44 -1.33
C SER A 297 29.13 35.98 -0.86
N LEU A 298 29.34 35.71 0.43
CA LEU A 298 29.15 34.39 1.02
C LEU A 298 27.67 34.17 1.37
N LYS A 299 26.90 33.67 0.39
CA LYS A 299 25.49 33.29 0.58
C LYS A 299 25.38 32.03 1.45
N ILE A 300 24.37 31.96 2.31
CA ILE A 300 24.12 30.79 3.16
C ILE A 300 23.05 29.92 2.51
N TYR A 301 23.49 28.97 1.69
CA TYR A 301 22.65 28.09 0.87
C TYR A 301 22.54 26.67 1.46
N ASN A 302 21.51 25.92 1.05
CA ASN A 302 21.26 24.54 1.49
C ASN A 302 21.21 24.38 3.03
N ARG A 303 20.69 25.40 3.71
CA ARG A 303 20.54 25.40 5.18
C ARG A 303 19.08 25.52 5.56
N ARG A 304 18.69 24.79 6.60
CA ARG A 304 17.37 24.96 7.23
C ARG A 304 17.36 26.21 8.10
N VAL A 305 16.28 26.95 8.02
CA VAL A 305 15.98 28.12 8.84
C VAL A 305 14.63 27.96 9.52
N ASN A 306 14.58 28.39 10.77
CA ASN A 306 13.35 28.51 11.54
C ASN A 306 12.92 29.97 11.53
N ILE A 307 11.61 30.21 11.44
CA ILE A 307 11.03 31.55 11.40
C ILE A 307 10.18 31.72 12.65
N TYR A 308 10.40 32.82 13.35
CA TYR A 308 9.67 33.17 14.56
C TYR A 308 8.92 34.48 14.38
N TYR A 309 7.78 34.57 15.03
CA TYR A 309 6.92 35.74 15.06
C TYR A 309 6.71 36.18 16.51
N GLU A 310 6.84 37.48 16.76
CA GLU A 310 6.63 38.07 18.08
C GLU A 310 5.19 37.83 18.58
N GLY A 311 5.07 37.20 19.75
CA GLY A 311 3.80 36.84 20.36
C GLY A 311 3.38 35.39 20.16
N GLU A 312 3.86 34.71 19.12
CA GLU A 312 3.58 33.28 18.88
C GLU A 312 4.80 32.36 19.07
N GLY A 313 6.01 32.87 18.86
CA GLY A 313 7.22 32.06 18.88
C GLY A 313 7.48 31.42 17.51
N LEU A 314 7.78 30.12 17.46
CA LEU A 314 8.12 29.41 16.22
C LEU A 314 6.89 29.20 15.35
N ILE A 315 6.82 29.87 14.20
CA ILE A 315 5.70 29.74 13.26
C ILE A 315 5.95 28.69 12.18
N GLY A 316 7.22 28.31 11.95
CA GLY A 316 7.59 27.28 11.01
C GLY A 316 9.04 27.35 10.58
N GLY A 317 9.38 26.69 9.47
CA GLY A 317 10.73 26.71 8.93
C GLY A 317 10.76 26.29 7.46
N THR A 318 11.85 26.66 6.79
CA THR A 318 12.09 26.40 5.37
C THR A 318 13.59 26.18 5.14
N SER A 319 14.00 25.89 3.91
CA SER A 319 15.42 25.76 3.54
C SER A 319 15.82 26.84 2.56
N THR A 320 17.07 27.28 2.63
CA THR A 320 17.62 28.21 1.64
C THR A 320 17.98 27.49 0.34
N ASP A 321 17.73 28.15 -0.79
CA ASP A 321 18.14 27.70 -2.12
C ASP A 321 19.66 27.90 -2.35
N SER A 322 20.16 27.57 -3.54
CA SER A 322 21.58 27.72 -3.93
C SER A 322 22.09 29.16 -3.88
N ASN A 323 21.20 30.15 -3.89
CA ASN A 323 21.52 31.58 -3.81
C ASN A 323 21.32 32.14 -2.39
N GLY A 324 21.01 31.29 -1.41
CA GLY A 324 20.71 31.68 -0.04
C GLY A 324 19.32 32.30 0.16
N ASN A 325 18.43 32.22 -0.83
CA ASN A 325 17.07 32.74 -0.70
C ASN A 325 16.17 31.74 0.02
N PHE A 326 15.19 32.25 0.76
CA PHE A 326 14.13 31.45 1.35
C PHE A 326 12.76 32.10 1.16
N SER A 327 11.71 31.28 1.20
CA SER A 327 10.31 31.72 1.12
C SER A 327 9.46 30.86 2.05
N PHE A 328 8.57 31.48 2.80
CA PHE A 328 7.67 30.82 3.75
C PHE A 328 6.34 31.57 3.86
N SER A 329 5.23 30.89 3.60
CA SER A 329 3.88 31.47 3.68
C SER A 329 3.23 31.13 5.01
N TYR A 330 2.60 32.12 5.64
CA TYR A 330 1.99 32.02 6.97
C TYR A 330 0.86 33.05 7.14
N SER A 331 -0.21 32.68 7.81
CA SER A 331 -1.34 33.57 8.09
C SER A 331 -1.05 34.43 9.32
N ILE A 332 -1.12 35.75 9.18
CA ILE A 332 -0.79 36.69 10.26
C ILE A 332 -1.77 36.50 11.44
N PRO A 333 -1.27 36.30 12.67
CA PRO A 333 -2.11 36.03 13.83
C PRO A 333 -2.77 37.31 14.32
N SER A 334 -3.72 37.18 15.24
CA SER A 334 -4.39 38.34 15.84
C SER A 334 -3.40 39.22 16.63
N GLY A 335 -3.47 40.53 16.43
CA GLY A 335 -2.65 41.53 17.09
C GLY A 335 -2.19 42.65 16.15
N THR A 336 -2.40 43.89 16.56
CA THR A 336 -2.02 45.08 15.76
C THR A 336 -0.74 45.76 16.23
N GLY A 337 -0.16 46.57 15.34
CA GLY A 337 1.02 47.38 15.59
C GLY A 337 2.30 46.79 15.00
N ASN A 338 3.44 47.33 15.40
CA ASN A 338 4.75 46.79 15.01
C ASN A 338 4.94 45.41 15.64
N ARG A 339 5.37 44.44 14.82
CA ARG A 339 5.71 43.08 15.22
C ARG A 339 7.05 42.69 14.65
N THR A 340 7.81 41.94 15.42
CA THR A 340 9.12 41.45 15.01
C THR A 340 9.00 40.08 14.37
N ILE A 341 9.58 39.94 13.18
CA ILE A 341 9.83 38.65 12.54
C ILE A 341 11.32 38.34 12.69
N SER A 342 11.65 37.11 13.08
CA SER A 342 13.03 36.66 13.13
C SER A 342 13.25 35.41 12.30
N VAL A 343 14.41 35.33 11.66
CA VAL A 343 14.92 34.12 11.02
C VAL A 343 16.09 33.62 11.85
N GLN A 344 16.09 32.33 12.17
CA GLN A 344 17.15 31.66 12.90
C GLN A 344 17.68 30.49 12.07
N LEU A 345 19.00 30.40 11.95
CA LEU A 345 19.65 29.28 11.28
C LEU A 345 19.68 28.04 12.19
N VAL A 346 19.25 26.90 11.67
CA VAL A 346 19.37 25.61 12.36
C VAL A 346 20.78 25.06 12.15
N ASN A 347 21.47 24.66 13.23
CA ASN A 347 22.84 24.15 13.21
C ASN A 347 23.09 23.10 14.31
N THR A 348 24.13 22.28 14.13
CA THR A 348 24.59 21.28 15.13
C THR A 348 25.61 21.85 16.12
N GLY A 349 26.21 23.00 15.83
CA GLY A 349 27.20 23.65 16.72
C GLY A 349 26.61 24.31 17.98
N GLY A 350 25.28 24.30 18.15
CA GLY A 350 24.60 24.85 19.33
C GLY A 350 24.62 26.39 19.42
N VAL A 351 24.93 27.08 18.32
CA VAL A 351 25.03 28.55 18.31
C VAL A 351 23.73 29.17 17.82
N PHE A 352 23.21 30.17 18.52
CA PHE A 352 22.00 30.89 18.10
C PHE A 352 22.37 32.00 17.11
N LEU A 353 22.18 31.73 15.81
CA LEU A 353 22.39 32.72 14.74
C LEU A 353 21.05 33.19 14.20
N SER A 354 20.69 34.44 14.49
CA SER A 354 19.41 35.02 14.08
C SER A 354 19.53 36.43 13.52
N ASN A 355 18.60 36.78 12.64
CA ASN A 355 18.39 38.15 12.17
C ASN A 355 16.91 38.52 12.32
N GLN A 356 16.60 39.80 12.56
CA GLN A 356 15.26 40.28 12.88
C GLN A 356 14.89 41.48 12.01
N THR A 357 13.61 41.65 11.75
CA THR A 357 13.03 42.80 11.06
C THR A 357 11.63 43.11 11.61
N LEU A 358 11.13 44.31 11.31
CA LEU A 358 9.81 44.76 11.75
C LEU A 358 8.80 44.69 10.60
N ILE A 359 7.58 44.34 10.94
CA ILE A 359 6.40 44.43 10.07
C ILE A 359 5.30 45.18 10.84
N PHE A 360 4.54 46.04 10.14
CA PHE A 360 3.41 46.74 10.73
C PHE A 360 2.10 46.00 10.42
N ILE A 361 1.38 45.58 11.46
CA ILE A 361 0.10 44.88 11.34
C ILE A 361 -1.04 45.85 11.57
N THR A 362 -1.90 45.99 10.57
CA THR A 362 -3.13 46.78 10.65
C THR A 362 -4.32 45.91 11.03
N VAL A 363 -5.34 46.52 11.65
CA VAL A 363 -6.62 45.86 11.87
C VAL A 363 -7.14 45.42 10.49
N SER A 364 -7.49 44.15 10.34
CA SER A 364 -8.21 43.73 9.14
C SER A 364 -9.46 44.59 9.02
N ASN A 365 -9.63 45.32 7.92
CA ASN A 365 -10.91 45.97 7.65
C ASN A 365 -11.99 44.91 7.84
N PRO A 366 -13.04 45.17 8.66
CA PRO A 366 -14.11 44.20 8.82
C PRO A 366 -14.63 43.92 7.42
N VAL A 367 -14.33 42.72 6.91
CA VAL A 367 -14.91 42.27 5.66
C VAL A 367 -16.40 42.23 5.95
N LEU A 368 -17.15 43.23 5.46
CA LEU A 368 -18.60 43.15 5.47
C LEU A 368 -18.90 41.79 4.84
N PRO A 369 -19.64 40.89 5.53
CA PRO A 369 -19.92 39.58 4.97
C PRO A 369 -20.47 39.82 3.57
N ASN A 370 -19.80 39.24 2.57
CA ASN A 370 -20.27 39.33 1.18
C ASN A 370 -21.78 39.05 1.19
N PRO A 371 -22.61 39.88 0.54
CA PRO A 371 -24.04 39.60 0.47
C PRO A 371 -24.18 38.15 0.02
N LEU A 372 -24.89 37.35 0.82
CA LEU A 372 -25.10 35.91 0.57
C LEU A 372 -25.52 35.73 -0.89
N VAL A 373 -24.58 35.36 -1.76
CA VAL A 373 -24.88 34.97 -3.14
C VAL A 373 -25.42 33.55 -3.05
N ILE A 374 -26.72 33.45 -2.75
CA ILE A 374 -27.42 32.17 -2.74
C ILE A 374 -27.44 31.69 -4.18
N THR A 375 -26.62 30.67 -4.47
CA THR A 375 -26.58 30.06 -5.80
C THR A 375 -27.96 29.46 -6.14
N PRO A 376 -28.32 29.34 -7.43
CA PRO A 376 -29.60 28.72 -7.84
C PRO A 376 -29.82 27.33 -7.22
N PHE A 377 -28.72 26.59 -6.96
CA PHE A 377 -28.76 25.30 -6.28
C PHE A 377 -29.13 25.42 -4.80
N GLN A 378 -28.65 26.42 -4.07
CA GLN A 378 -29.05 26.66 -2.67
C GLN A 378 -30.51 27.12 -2.55
N TRP A 379 -31.03 27.86 -3.53
CA TRP A 379 -32.47 28.17 -3.63
C TRP A 379 -33.33 26.90 -3.76
N PHE A 380 -32.83 25.87 -4.43
CA PHE A 380 -33.50 24.57 -4.49
C PHE A 380 -33.56 23.87 -3.12
N PHE A 381 -32.57 24.04 -2.25
CA PHE A 381 -32.65 23.49 -0.88
C PHE A 381 -33.60 24.31 0.01
N ILE A 382 -33.63 25.63 -0.16
CA ILE A 382 -34.48 26.51 0.67
C ILE A 382 -35.95 26.43 0.26
N ILE A 383 -36.26 26.39 -1.05
CA ILE A 383 -37.64 26.35 -1.56
C ILE A 383 -38.04 24.94 -2.03
N GLY A 384 -37.16 24.26 -2.75
CA GLY A 384 -37.46 22.98 -3.37
C GLY A 384 -37.67 21.86 -2.36
N ILE A 385 -36.85 21.76 -1.30
CA ILE A 385 -37.03 20.73 -0.27
C ILE A 385 -38.37 20.86 0.48
N PRO A 386 -38.80 22.05 0.96
CA PRO A 386 -40.12 22.19 1.57
C PRO A 386 -41.27 21.82 0.63
N ILE A 387 -41.17 22.14 -0.66
CA ILE A 387 -42.18 21.76 -1.66
C ILE A 387 -42.18 20.24 -1.86
N ILE A 388 -41.02 19.59 -1.98
CA ILE A 388 -40.91 18.14 -2.12
C ILE A 388 -41.42 17.43 -0.86
N ILE A 389 -41.10 17.91 0.34
CA ILE A 389 -41.64 17.39 1.61
C ILE A 389 -43.16 17.55 1.64
N GLY A 390 -43.70 18.70 1.20
CA GLY A 390 -45.13 18.94 1.09
C GLY A 390 -45.83 17.98 0.12
N ILE A 391 -45.23 17.73 -1.05
CA ILE A 391 -45.75 16.78 -2.05
C ILE A 391 -45.68 15.35 -1.53
N ILE A 392 -44.58 14.94 -0.89
CA ILE A 392 -44.44 13.60 -0.30
C ILE A 392 -45.44 13.40 0.85
N ALA A 393 -45.66 14.41 1.69
CA ALA A 393 -46.65 14.36 2.77
C ALA A 393 -48.08 14.28 2.21
N ALA A 394 -48.40 15.07 1.19
CA ALA A 394 -49.70 15.02 0.53
C ALA A 394 -49.96 13.66 -0.16
N LEU A 395 -48.95 13.11 -0.86
CA LEU A 395 -49.03 11.78 -1.47
C LEU A 395 -49.07 10.66 -0.42
N GLY A 396 -48.37 10.82 0.71
CA GLY A 396 -48.43 9.88 1.83
C GLY A 396 -49.80 9.87 2.52
N ILE A 397 -50.41 11.04 2.72
CA ILE A 397 -51.77 11.17 3.25
C ILE A 397 -52.78 10.61 2.23
N TYR A 398 -52.63 10.91 0.94
CA TYR A 398 -53.48 10.39 -0.13
C TYR A 398 -53.39 8.86 -0.23
N GLY A 399 -52.17 8.31 -0.22
CA GLY A 399 -51.91 6.87 -0.21
C GLY A 399 -52.44 6.18 1.03
N TYR A 400 -52.28 6.77 2.22
CA TYR A 400 -52.83 6.23 3.47
C TYR A 400 -54.36 6.21 3.47
N LEU A 401 -55.01 7.27 2.96
CA LEU A 401 -56.47 7.33 2.83
C LEU A 401 -57.00 6.32 1.79
N HIS A 402 -56.26 6.08 0.70
CA HIS A 402 -56.61 5.07 -0.29
C HIS A 402 -56.41 3.64 0.23
N TYR A 403 -55.31 3.38 0.95
CA TYR A 403 -54.98 2.08 1.53
C TYR A 403 -55.95 1.67 2.65
N LYS A 404 -56.43 2.63 3.45
CA LYS A 404 -57.47 2.40 4.48
C LYS A 404 -58.82 2.00 3.86
N LYS A 405 -59.07 2.41 2.61
CA LYS A 405 -60.27 2.05 1.84
C LYS A 405 -60.19 0.63 1.24
N GLU A 406 -58.99 0.09 1.04
CA GLU A 406 -58.79 -1.28 0.51
C GLU A 406 -58.63 -2.35 1.61
N ILE A 407 -58.07 -2.02 2.79
CA ILE A 407 -57.97 -2.98 3.91
C ILE A 407 -59.35 -3.36 4.50
N SER A 408 -60.40 -2.60 4.22
CA SER A 408 -61.78 -2.93 4.59
C SER A 408 -62.50 -3.85 3.59
N ALA A 409 -61.84 -4.24 2.47
CA ALA A 409 -62.41 -5.10 1.44
C ALA A 409 -61.74 -6.49 1.30
N SER A 410 -60.63 -6.78 1.99
CA SER A 410 -59.97 -8.09 1.85
C SER A 410 -59.24 -8.53 3.12
N ARG A 411 -59.98 -8.78 4.20
CA ARG A 411 -59.59 -9.84 5.13
C ARG A 411 -60.03 -11.16 4.52
N LEU A 412 -59.10 -11.88 3.89
CA LEU A 412 -59.29 -13.29 3.56
C LEU A 412 -59.46 -14.05 4.88
N VAL A 413 -60.72 -14.37 5.18
CA VAL A 413 -61.14 -15.10 6.37
C VAL A 413 -60.74 -16.55 6.20
N ASN A 414 -59.62 -16.96 6.78
CA ASN A 414 -59.28 -18.38 6.92
C ASN A 414 -59.85 -18.90 8.25
N ILE A 415 -61.16 -19.17 8.29
CA ILE A 415 -61.76 -19.95 9.39
C ILE A 415 -61.63 -21.44 9.00
N PRO A 416 -61.07 -22.30 9.86
CA PRO A 416 -61.09 -23.75 9.64
C PRO A 416 -62.53 -24.27 9.76
N LEU A 417 -63.24 -24.35 8.63
CA LEU A 417 -64.66 -24.72 8.57
C LEU A 417 -64.86 -26.22 8.35
N GLU A 418 -63.81 -27.00 8.09
CA GLU A 418 -63.92 -28.44 7.82
C GLU A 418 -64.61 -29.18 8.96
N GLY A 419 -64.27 -28.84 10.22
CA GLY A 419 -64.90 -29.43 11.40
C GLY A 419 -66.39 -29.09 11.53
N LYS A 420 -66.79 -27.87 11.14
CA LYS A 420 -68.18 -27.42 11.23
C LYS A 420 -69.05 -28.03 10.13
N ILE A 421 -68.52 -28.13 8.91
CA ILE A 421 -69.20 -28.83 7.81
C ILE A 421 -69.35 -30.32 8.13
N ARG A 422 -68.35 -30.95 8.78
CA ARG A 422 -68.47 -32.32 9.28
C ARG A 422 -69.56 -32.46 10.35
N ASN A 423 -69.67 -31.53 11.29
CA ASN A 423 -70.74 -31.56 12.28
C ASN A 423 -72.12 -31.36 11.65
N LEU A 424 -72.23 -30.48 10.65
CA LEU A 424 -73.44 -30.30 9.85
C LEU A 424 -73.85 -31.63 9.18
N LYS A 425 -72.87 -32.38 8.63
CA LYS A 425 -73.09 -33.73 8.09
C LYS A 425 -73.68 -34.68 9.12
N ILE A 426 -73.04 -34.77 10.28
CA ILE A 426 -73.43 -35.70 11.36
C ILE A 426 -74.85 -35.41 11.84
N LEU A 427 -75.22 -34.13 11.98
CA LEU A 427 -76.58 -33.75 12.37
C LEU A 427 -77.61 -34.15 11.29
N LYS A 428 -77.28 -33.97 10.01
CA LYS A 428 -78.14 -34.39 8.91
C LYS A 428 -78.27 -35.92 8.84
N ASP A 429 -77.17 -36.66 8.87
CA ASP A 429 -77.14 -38.13 8.75
C ASP A 429 -77.79 -38.84 9.95
N SER A 430 -77.83 -38.19 11.12
CA SER A 430 -78.54 -38.68 12.31
C SER A 430 -80.04 -38.35 12.32
N GLY A 431 -80.58 -37.77 11.24
CA GLY A 431 -81.99 -37.41 11.10
C GLY A 431 -82.39 -36.12 11.83
N ARG A 432 -81.44 -35.35 12.37
CA ARG A 432 -81.66 -34.11 13.14
C ARG A 432 -81.59 -32.88 12.21
N ILE A 433 -82.43 -32.86 11.18
CA ILE A 433 -82.37 -31.88 10.08
C ILE A 433 -82.62 -30.44 10.54
N GLU A 434 -83.56 -30.22 11.46
CA GLU A 434 -83.83 -28.90 12.04
C GLU A 434 -82.60 -28.32 12.75
N GLU A 435 -81.93 -29.15 13.54
CA GLU A 435 -80.72 -28.76 14.24
C GLU A 435 -79.57 -28.49 13.28
N ALA A 436 -79.47 -29.26 12.19
CA ALA A 436 -78.47 -29.01 11.14
C ALA A 436 -78.67 -27.60 10.53
N LEU A 437 -79.90 -27.19 10.23
CA LEU A 437 -80.16 -25.86 9.65
C LEU A 437 -79.98 -24.72 10.67
N SER A 438 -80.35 -24.94 11.93
CA SER A 438 -80.04 -23.98 13.00
C SER A 438 -78.52 -23.84 13.20
N TYR A 439 -77.76 -24.94 13.08
CA TYR A 439 -76.31 -24.94 13.14
C TYR A 439 -75.69 -24.20 11.95
N LEU A 440 -76.22 -24.39 10.74
CA LEU A 440 -75.80 -23.66 9.53
C LEU A 440 -75.90 -22.14 9.73
N PHE A 441 -76.99 -21.65 10.32
CA PHE A 441 -77.12 -20.22 10.59
C PHE A 441 -76.21 -19.76 11.76
N ASN A 442 -76.35 -20.36 12.95
CA ASN A 442 -75.72 -19.84 14.16
C ASN A 442 -74.22 -20.10 14.23
N ALA A 443 -73.76 -21.26 13.78
CA ALA A 443 -72.37 -21.67 13.92
C ALA A 443 -71.52 -21.39 12.67
N ILE A 444 -72.13 -21.32 11.48
CA ILE A 444 -71.43 -21.08 10.22
C ILE A 444 -71.69 -19.66 9.72
N TYR A 445 -72.93 -19.29 9.38
CA TYR A 445 -73.21 -17.95 8.82
C TYR A 445 -72.82 -16.80 9.76
N VAL A 446 -73.26 -16.83 11.03
CA VAL A 446 -72.96 -15.76 12.00
C VAL A 446 -71.45 -15.64 12.23
N GLU A 447 -70.72 -16.76 12.27
CA GLU A 447 -69.27 -16.73 12.47
C GLU A 447 -68.53 -16.21 11.23
N LEU A 448 -68.99 -16.55 10.02
CA LEU A 448 -68.45 -16.00 8.78
C LEU A 448 -68.60 -14.48 8.72
N VAL A 449 -69.77 -13.97 9.10
CA VAL A 449 -70.02 -12.52 9.20
C VAL A 449 -69.13 -11.90 10.29
N ALA A 450 -68.99 -12.56 11.44
CA ALA A 450 -68.12 -12.10 12.53
C ALA A 450 -66.65 -12.07 12.14
N ALA A 451 -66.16 -13.05 11.38
CA ALA A 451 -64.77 -13.10 10.99
C ALA A 451 -64.44 -12.13 9.86
N LYS A 452 -65.35 -11.93 8.90
CA LYS A 452 -65.15 -10.99 7.79
C LYS A 452 -65.30 -9.54 8.21
N TYR A 453 -66.35 -9.24 8.98
CA TYR A 453 -66.75 -7.87 9.29
C TYR A 453 -66.62 -7.51 10.77
N GLY A 454 -66.20 -8.44 11.64
CA GLY A 454 -66.04 -8.20 13.08
C GLY A 454 -67.35 -8.20 13.87
N ARG A 455 -68.49 -8.46 13.23
CA ARG A 455 -69.81 -8.34 13.86
C ARG A 455 -70.27 -9.62 14.53
N LYS A 456 -70.48 -9.57 15.83
CA LYS A 456 -71.15 -10.62 16.60
C LYS A 456 -72.65 -10.31 16.72
N ARG A 457 -73.50 -11.35 16.67
CA ARG A 457 -74.93 -11.23 16.94
C ARG A 457 -75.15 -10.97 18.44
N LYS A 458 -75.98 -9.98 18.79
CA LYS A 458 -76.33 -9.72 20.18
C LYS A 458 -77.37 -10.75 20.67
N ILE A 459 -77.40 -11.03 21.97
CA ILE A 459 -78.30 -12.04 22.56
C ILE A 459 -79.78 -11.68 22.32
N ASN A 460 -80.11 -10.39 22.33
CA ASN A 460 -81.46 -9.86 22.13
C ASN A 460 -81.81 -9.55 20.66
N GLU A 461 -80.96 -9.91 19.71
CA GLU A 461 -81.13 -9.60 18.29
C GLU A 461 -81.73 -10.79 17.54
N THR A 462 -82.80 -10.60 16.76
CA THR A 462 -83.40 -11.69 15.98
C THR A 462 -82.51 -12.11 14.81
N ILE A 463 -82.79 -13.28 14.22
CA ILE A 463 -82.09 -13.76 13.01
C ILE A 463 -82.23 -12.74 11.86
N ARG A 464 -83.44 -12.21 11.70
CA ARG A 464 -83.77 -11.22 10.68
C ARG A 464 -83.07 -9.89 10.93
N ASP A 465 -83.09 -9.39 12.17
CA ASP A 465 -82.41 -8.12 12.52
C ASP A 465 -80.91 -8.22 12.25
N PHE A 466 -80.29 -9.34 12.65
CA PHE A 466 -78.88 -9.57 12.39
C PHE A 466 -78.56 -9.56 10.89
N ALA A 467 -79.42 -10.16 10.06
CA ALA A 467 -79.25 -10.16 8.62
C ALA A 467 -79.46 -8.79 7.97
N ILE A 468 -80.51 -8.05 8.35
CA ILE A 468 -80.79 -6.70 7.83
C ILE A 468 -79.63 -5.77 8.15
N ILE A 469 -79.17 -5.77 9.40
CA ILE A 469 -78.03 -4.94 9.81
C ILE A 469 -76.77 -5.37 9.05
N SER A 470 -76.54 -6.68 8.88
CA SER A 470 -75.38 -7.17 8.11
C SER A 470 -75.43 -6.74 6.64
N VAL A 471 -76.62 -6.71 6.02
CA VAL A 471 -76.80 -6.23 4.64
C VAL A 471 -76.57 -4.73 4.53
N GLN A 472 -77.15 -3.95 5.45
CA GLN A 472 -77.05 -2.49 5.44
C GLN A 472 -75.62 -2.01 5.75
N ASP A 473 -75.04 -2.49 6.84
CA ASP A 473 -73.74 -2.02 7.33
C ASP A 473 -72.57 -2.53 6.47
N PHE A 474 -72.68 -3.73 5.91
CA PHE A 474 -71.60 -4.37 5.15
C PHE A 474 -71.85 -4.45 3.64
N ARG A 475 -72.93 -3.82 3.16
CA ARG A 475 -73.33 -3.82 1.74
C ARG A 475 -73.41 -5.23 1.13
N LEU A 476 -73.89 -6.20 1.91
CA LEU A 476 -74.13 -7.55 1.38
C LEU A 476 -75.28 -7.50 0.37
N ASP A 477 -75.36 -8.50 -0.50
CA ASP A 477 -76.37 -8.51 -1.56
C ASP A 477 -77.71 -8.98 -0.97
N PRO A 478 -78.72 -8.08 -0.85
CA PRO A 478 -79.99 -8.42 -0.24
C PRO A 478 -80.69 -9.57 -0.98
N ALA A 479 -80.49 -9.68 -2.30
CA ALA A 479 -81.11 -10.71 -3.13
C ALA A 479 -80.58 -12.12 -2.82
N LYS A 480 -79.38 -12.22 -2.21
CA LYS A 480 -78.78 -13.50 -1.81
C LYS A 480 -79.06 -13.81 -0.34
N ILE A 481 -78.94 -12.81 0.53
CA ILE A 481 -79.03 -13.00 1.98
C ILE A 481 -80.48 -13.20 2.43
N TYR A 482 -81.43 -12.37 1.97
CA TYR A 482 -82.78 -12.39 2.50
C TYR A 482 -83.55 -13.68 2.20
N PRO A 483 -83.48 -14.29 1.01
CA PRO A 483 -84.15 -15.56 0.76
C PRO A 483 -83.64 -16.69 1.67
N PHE A 484 -82.32 -16.77 1.90
CA PHE A 484 -81.72 -17.74 2.82
C PHE A 484 -82.23 -17.53 4.26
N ILE A 485 -82.18 -16.28 4.75
CA ILE A 485 -82.59 -15.94 6.11
C ILE A 485 -84.08 -16.18 6.34
N GLN A 486 -84.91 -15.83 5.36
CA GLN A 486 -86.34 -16.06 5.40
C GLN A 486 -86.65 -17.56 5.47
N LYS A 487 -85.94 -18.41 4.72
CA LYS A 487 -86.11 -19.87 4.78
C LYS A 487 -85.66 -20.43 6.13
N ILE A 488 -84.54 -19.95 6.68
CA ILE A 488 -84.07 -20.34 8.04
C ILE A 488 -85.08 -19.91 9.12
N GLU A 489 -85.63 -18.70 9.03
CA GLU A 489 -86.61 -18.18 9.98
C GLU A 489 -87.92 -18.96 9.93
N GLN A 490 -88.41 -19.26 8.72
CA GLN A 490 -89.57 -20.15 8.53
C GLN A 490 -89.34 -21.51 9.19
N ILE A 491 -88.15 -22.08 9.04
CA ILE A 491 -87.80 -23.39 9.57
C ILE A 491 -87.69 -23.40 11.10
N ILE A 492 -87.09 -22.36 11.69
CA ILE A 492 -86.87 -22.30 13.15
C ILE A 492 -88.16 -21.97 13.91
N TYR A 493 -89.08 -21.20 13.31
CA TYR A 493 -90.28 -20.71 14.00
C TYR A 493 -91.60 -21.36 13.58
N ALA A 494 -91.64 -22.18 12.52
CA ALA A 494 -92.85 -22.90 12.13
C ALA A 494 -92.97 -24.23 12.91
N GLN A 495 -93.99 -24.36 13.78
CA GLN A 495 -94.45 -25.65 14.29
C GLN A 495 -95.82 -26.02 13.71
N PRO A 496 -96.13 -27.31 13.48
CA PRO A 496 -95.27 -28.50 13.48
C PRO A 496 -95.09 -29.09 12.06
N PHE A 497 -93.86 -29.20 11.54
CA PHE A 497 -93.59 -29.95 10.31
C PHE A 497 -92.26 -30.70 10.36
N LYS A 498 -92.30 -31.99 9.97
CA LYS A 498 -91.11 -32.79 9.65
C LYS A 498 -90.41 -32.18 8.44
N ILE A 499 -89.30 -31.50 8.65
CA ILE A 499 -88.47 -30.98 7.56
C ILE A 499 -87.94 -32.14 6.74
N THR A 500 -88.22 -32.11 5.43
CA THR A 500 -87.73 -33.14 4.52
C THR A 500 -86.28 -32.88 4.12
N GLU A 501 -85.59 -33.93 3.72
CA GLU A 501 -84.23 -33.83 3.20
C GLU A 501 -84.14 -32.92 1.95
N GLU A 502 -85.20 -32.86 1.14
CA GLU A 502 -85.29 -31.96 -0.01
C GLU A 502 -85.24 -30.47 0.41
N GLU A 503 -85.93 -30.12 1.50
CA GLU A 503 -85.91 -28.75 2.03
C GLU A 503 -84.55 -28.35 2.61
N PHE A 504 -83.82 -29.32 3.17
CA PHE A 504 -82.45 -29.10 3.62
C PHE A 504 -81.55 -28.70 2.46
N TYR A 505 -81.54 -29.48 1.37
CA TYR A 505 -80.70 -29.18 0.21
C TYR A 505 -81.06 -27.86 -0.47
N LYS A 506 -82.37 -27.54 -0.61
CA LYS A 506 -82.80 -26.21 -1.11
C LYS A 506 -82.29 -25.07 -0.24
N THR A 507 -82.29 -25.25 1.08
CA THR A 507 -81.78 -24.22 2.00
C THR A 507 -80.27 -24.05 1.88
N ILE A 508 -79.53 -25.14 1.63
CA ILE A 508 -78.10 -25.08 1.36
C ILE A 508 -77.80 -24.39 0.03
N GLU A 509 -78.59 -24.63 -1.01
CA GLU A 509 -78.43 -23.96 -2.30
C GLU A 509 -78.58 -22.44 -2.15
N LEU A 510 -79.54 -21.98 -1.33
CA LEU A 510 -79.69 -20.56 -0.98
C LEU A 510 -78.48 -20.04 -0.18
N PHE A 511 -77.83 -20.88 0.62
CA PHE A 511 -76.65 -20.50 1.39
C PHE A 511 -75.38 -20.43 0.54
N SER A 512 -75.24 -21.23 -0.51
CA SER A 512 -74.04 -21.27 -1.35
C SER A 512 -73.59 -19.89 -1.91
N PRO A 513 -74.47 -19.07 -2.52
CA PRO A 513 -74.09 -17.74 -2.99
C PRO A 513 -73.76 -16.77 -1.84
N VAL A 514 -74.38 -16.95 -0.67
CA VAL A 514 -74.06 -16.20 0.55
C VAL A 514 -72.66 -16.54 1.04
N TYR A 515 -72.35 -17.84 1.11
CA TYR A 515 -71.05 -18.34 1.50
C TYR A 515 -69.93 -17.86 0.56
N TYR A 516 -70.16 -17.89 -0.76
CA TYR A 516 -69.22 -17.34 -1.73
C TYR A 516 -69.00 -15.84 -1.54
N GLN A 517 -70.06 -15.07 -1.30
CA GLN A 517 -69.92 -13.64 -1.03
C GLN A 517 -69.12 -13.35 0.25
N LEU A 518 -69.22 -14.20 1.27
CA LEU A 518 -68.47 -14.07 2.51
C LEU A 518 -67.04 -14.58 2.38
N THR A 519 -66.80 -15.72 1.75
CA THR A 519 -65.47 -16.39 1.80
C THR A 519 -64.66 -16.26 0.52
N GLY A 520 -65.30 -16.03 -0.63
CA GLY A 520 -64.70 -16.13 -1.96
C GLY A 520 -64.57 -17.56 -2.49
N TYR A 521 -65.03 -18.58 -1.75
CA TYR A 521 -65.00 -19.98 -2.14
C TYR A 521 -66.42 -20.51 -2.36
N ASN A 522 -66.58 -21.47 -3.29
CA ASN A 522 -67.87 -22.13 -3.48
C ASN A 522 -68.17 -23.03 -2.27
N PHE A 523 -69.41 -22.98 -1.79
CA PHE A 523 -69.84 -23.89 -0.74
C PHE A 523 -70.07 -25.27 -1.34
N VAL A 524 -69.17 -26.21 -1.06
CA VAL A 524 -69.29 -27.59 -1.52
C VAL A 524 -69.63 -28.47 -0.32
N LEU A 525 -70.83 -29.02 -0.32
CA LEU A 525 -71.17 -30.13 0.58
C LEU A 525 -70.58 -31.42 0.01
N ASN A 526 -69.34 -31.74 0.37
CA ASN A 526 -68.77 -33.06 0.13
C ASN A 526 -69.31 -34.04 1.18
N PHE A 527 -70.55 -34.50 0.97
CA PHE A 527 -71.14 -35.60 1.73
C PHE A 527 -71.02 -36.90 0.96
#